data_AF-A0A3B5MMZ5-F1
#
_entry.id   AF-A0A3B5MMZ5-F1
#
_cell.length_a   1.000
_cell.length_b   1.000
_cell.length_c   1.000
_cell.angle_alpha   90.00
_cell.angle_beta   90.00
_cell.angle_gamma   90.00
#
_symmetry.space_group_name_H-M   'P 1'
#
loop_
_entity.id
_entity.type
_entity.pdbx_description
1 polymer ?
#
loop_
_entity_poly.entity_id
_entity_poly.type
_entity_poly.pdbx_seq_one_letter_code
_entity_poly.pdbx_strand_id
1 'polypeptide(L)'
;MRRKEKRLLQVTGLLLAAALFFPNVGLWSLYRDRVLDSGSAGSADGPSRISALLQGFSQKVVQVGADGVRRVDWHDYEAIRRDAARIGNGEQGKPFPLTETDRVDQAYRENGFNIYVSNRISLNRSLPDIRHENCKQTLYAEKLPNTSIIIPFHNEGWSSLLRTVHSVINRSPPELIAEIILVDDFSDKGTFSTCLKCSR
;
A
#
# COMPACT_ATOMS: atom_id res chain seq x y z
N MET A 1 -28.34 58.96 -16.91
CA MET A 1 -27.07 58.23 -16.74
C MET A 1 -26.93 57.16 -17.80
N ARG A 2 -25.94 57.31 -18.69
CA ARG A 2 -25.69 56.39 -19.81
C ARG A 2 -25.35 55.01 -19.23
N ARG A 3 -25.84 53.92 -19.82
CA ARG A 3 -25.67 52.53 -19.31
C ARG A 3 -24.23 52.16 -18.90
N LYS A 4 -23.22 52.84 -19.49
CA LYS A 4 -21.81 52.70 -19.15
C LYS A 4 -21.46 53.25 -17.76
N GLU A 5 -22.05 54.37 -17.34
CA GLU A 5 -21.83 54.99 -16.02
C GLU A 5 -22.38 54.12 -14.89
N LYS A 6 -23.53 53.45 -15.10
CA LYS A 6 -24.12 52.53 -14.12
C LYS A 6 -23.24 51.31 -13.86
N ARG A 7 -22.64 50.75 -14.92
CA ARG A 7 -21.70 49.63 -14.80
C ARG A 7 -20.40 50.05 -14.12
N LEU A 8 -19.91 51.24 -14.41
CA LEU A 8 -18.71 51.77 -13.76
C LEU A 8 -18.93 51.93 -12.25
N LEU A 9 -20.07 52.51 -11.85
CA LEU A 9 -20.47 52.67 -10.45
C LEU A 9 -20.67 51.33 -9.73
N GLN A 10 -21.27 50.32 -10.39
CA GLN A 10 -21.42 48.98 -9.82
C GLN A 10 -20.06 48.29 -9.60
N VAL A 11 -19.13 48.41 -10.55
CA VAL A 11 -17.79 47.81 -10.43
C VAL A 11 -16.95 48.52 -9.37
N THR A 12 -17.00 49.85 -9.29
CA THR A 12 -16.31 50.59 -8.22
C THR A 12 -16.86 50.27 -6.84
N GLY A 13 -18.18 50.13 -6.70
CA GLY A 13 -18.82 49.71 -5.45
C GLY A 13 -18.38 48.31 -5.00
N LEU A 14 -18.31 47.35 -5.92
CA LEU A 14 -17.83 45.98 -5.62
C LEU A 14 -16.34 45.95 -5.22
N LEU A 15 -15.49 46.74 -5.88
CA LEU A 15 -14.07 46.82 -5.56
C LEU A 15 -13.81 47.48 -4.20
N LEU A 16 -14.56 48.54 -3.86
CA LEU A 16 -14.49 49.18 -2.54
C LEU A 16 -14.98 48.23 -1.44
N ALA A 17 -16.07 47.48 -1.69
CA ALA A 17 -16.54 46.47 -0.75
C ALA A 17 -15.51 45.35 -0.53
N ALA A 18 -14.86 44.87 -1.59
CA ALA A 18 -13.80 43.86 -1.47
C ALA A 18 -12.58 44.38 -0.66
N ALA A 19 -12.17 45.64 -0.87
CA ALA A 19 -11.07 46.24 -0.12
C ALA A 19 -11.40 46.49 1.37
N LEU A 20 -12.67 46.78 1.68
CA LEU A 20 -13.12 47.00 3.07
C LEU A 20 -13.39 45.71 3.83
N PHE A 21 -13.89 44.65 3.17
CA PHE A 21 -14.26 43.39 3.81
C PHE A 21 -13.18 42.30 3.75
N PHE A 22 -12.09 42.50 3.00
CA PHE A 22 -10.94 41.59 3.00
C PHE A 22 -9.61 42.26 3.41
N PRO A 23 -9.51 42.92 4.58
CA PRO A 23 -8.21 43.21 5.14
C PRO A 23 -7.65 41.88 5.69
N ASN A 24 -6.57 41.40 5.08
CA ASN A 24 -5.80 40.20 5.46
C ASN A 24 -6.23 38.85 4.86
N VAL A 25 -6.24 38.74 3.54
CA VAL A 25 -5.91 37.46 2.88
C VAL A 25 -4.64 37.63 2.05
N GLY A 26 -3.52 37.09 2.55
CA GLY A 26 -2.41 36.69 1.67
C GLY A 26 -1.01 37.24 1.92
N LEU A 27 -0.73 38.03 2.97
CA LEU A 27 0.66 38.47 3.23
C LEU A 27 1.23 38.19 4.64
N TRP A 28 0.42 37.74 5.60
CA TRP A 28 0.92 37.36 6.94
C TRP A 28 1.26 35.87 7.10
N SER A 29 0.98 35.03 6.09
CA SER A 29 1.32 33.59 6.12
C SER A 29 2.76 33.28 5.67
N LEU A 30 3.50 34.25 5.11
CA LEU A 30 4.86 34.04 4.61
C LEU A 30 5.95 34.64 5.51
N TYR A 31 5.59 35.33 6.59
CA TYR A 31 6.54 35.92 7.55
C TYR A 31 6.69 35.10 8.84
N ARG A 32 5.78 34.15 9.11
CA ARG A 32 5.74 33.36 10.34
C ARG A 32 6.32 31.94 10.22
N ASP A 33 7.16 31.69 9.21
CA ASP A 33 7.93 30.43 9.09
C ASP A 33 9.46 30.64 9.07
N ARG A 34 9.96 31.87 9.31
CA ARG A 34 11.41 32.15 9.33
C ARG A 34 12.00 32.61 10.68
N VAL A 35 11.21 32.69 11.76
CA VAL A 35 11.67 33.31 13.04
C VAL A 35 11.47 32.43 14.29
N LEU A 36 11.11 31.15 14.17
CA LEU A 36 11.13 30.16 15.26
C LEU A 36 11.71 28.86 14.69
N ASP A 37 13.02 28.73 14.50
CA ASP A 37 13.91 28.10 15.48
C ASP A 37 15.37 28.55 15.30
N SER A 38 15.65 29.82 15.60
CA SER A 38 17.00 30.26 15.96
C SER A 38 16.95 30.90 17.34
N GLY A 39 17.00 30.07 18.39
CA GLY A 39 16.97 30.59 19.76
C GLY A 39 16.82 29.56 20.87
N SER A 40 17.79 28.65 21.04
CA SER A 40 18.19 28.18 22.39
C SER A 40 19.60 27.57 22.35
N ALA A 41 20.59 28.43 22.61
CA ALA A 41 21.95 28.03 22.98
C ALA A 41 22.13 28.20 24.49
N GLY A 42 22.79 27.21 25.12
CA GLY A 42 23.27 27.19 26.51
C GLY A 42 22.58 26.09 27.34
N SER A 43 23.19 24.97 27.72
CA SER A 43 24.43 24.87 28.51
C SER A 43 25.11 23.48 28.38
N ALA A 44 26.42 23.44 28.58
CA ALA A 44 27.35 22.32 28.35
C ALA A 44 27.28 21.17 29.37
N ASP A 45 27.54 19.93 28.94
CA ASP A 45 28.69 19.11 29.42
C ASP A 45 28.79 17.73 28.73
N GLY A 46 30.03 17.29 28.43
CA GLY A 46 30.40 15.86 28.26
C GLY A 46 30.70 15.35 26.84
N PRO A 47 31.98 15.05 26.51
CA PRO A 47 32.37 14.46 25.23
C PRO A 47 32.42 12.93 25.33
N SER A 48 31.53 12.22 24.64
CA SER A 48 31.67 10.77 24.44
C SER A 48 30.73 10.25 23.36
N ARG A 49 31.32 9.55 22.37
CA ARG A 49 30.67 8.62 21.42
C ARG A 49 30.14 9.19 20.10
N ILE A 50 31.03 9.81 19.34
CA ILE A 50 30.93 9.76 17.86
C ILE A 50 31.86 8.64 17.38
N SER A 51 31.45 7.37 17.57
CA SER A 51 32.13 6.23 16.94
C SER A 51 31.18 5.13 16.46
N ALA A 52 29.91 5.44 16.19
CA ALA A 52 28.93 4.42 15.79
C ALA A 52 27.83 4.92 14.83
N LEU A 53 28.19 5.69 13.80
CA LEU A 53 27.22 6.17 12.79
C LEU A 53 27.58 5.77 11.35
N LEU A 54 28.14 4.58 11.17
CA LEU A 54 28.25 3.89 9.88
C LEU A 54 27.80 2.42 9.96
N GLN A 55 26.73 2.14 10.69
CA GLN A 55 25.99 0.90 10.49
C GLN A 55 24.57 1.26 10.10
N GLY A 56 24.26 1.07 8.81
CA GLY A 56 22.92 1.09 8.27
C GLY A 56 22.10 -0.03 8.92
N PHE A 57 21.63 0.21 10.13
CA PHE A 57 20.56 -0.56 10.72
C PHE A 57 19.26 0.05 10.22
N SER A 58 18.52 -0.71 9.41
CA SER A 58 17.08 -0.50 9.21
C SER A 58 16.39 -0.76 10.55
N GLN A 59 16.53 0.16 11.51
CA GLN A 59 15.84 0.10 12.79
C GLN A 59 14.35 0.28 12.48
N LYS A 60 13.56 -0.80 12.61
CA LYS A 60 12.09 -0.72 12.70
C LYS A 60 11.78 0.41 13.70
N VAL A 61 11.05 1.44 13.28
CA VAL A 61 10.68 2.55 14.15
C VAL A 61 9.79 1.98 15.26
N VAL A 62 10.32 1.93 16.48
CA VAL A 62 9.59 1.43 17.65
C VAL A 62 8.99 2.63 18.37
N GLN A 63 7.67 2.77 18.33
CA GLN A 63 6.95 3.76 19.14
C GLN A 63 6.29 3.06 20.32
N VAL A 64 6.51 3.55 21.54
CA VAL A 64 5.83 3.05 22.74
C VAL A 64 4.55 3.87 22.92
N GLY A 65 3.38 3.23 22.81
CA GLY A 65 2.11 3.89 23.05
C GLY A 65 1.89 4.19 24.54
N ALA A 66 0.90 5.04 24.85
CA ALA A 66 0.50 5.34 26.23
C ALA A 66 -0.03 4.10 26.98
N ASP A 67 -0.40 3.05 26.24
CA ASP A 67 -0.78 1.70 26.70
C ASP A 67 0.44 0.84 27.08
N GLY A 68 1.67 1.33 26.90
CA GLY A 68 2.91 0.58 27.10
C GLY A 68 3.21 -0.44 25.99
N VAL A 69 2.38 -0.49 24.94
CA VAL A 69 2.56 -1.43 23.84
C VAL A 69 3.60 -0.87 22.85
N ARG A 70 4.62 -1.67 22.55
CA ARG A 70 5.59 -1.37 21.50
C ARG A 70 4.94 -1.57 20.14
N ARG A 71 4.96 -0.52 19.31
CA ARG A 71 4.42 -0.51 17.95
C ARG A 71 5.55 -0.41 16.95
N VAL A 72 5.43 -1.12 15.85
CA VAL A 72 6.41 -1.16 14.77
C VAL A 72 5.72 -0.98 13.43
N ASP A 73 6.51 -0.51 12.46
CA ASP A 73 6.12 -0.51 11.07
C ASP A 73 6.31 -1.90 10.47
N TRP A 74 5.24 -2.46 9.93
CA TRP A 74 5.22 -3.78 9.27
C TRP A 74 5.31 -3.69 7.75
N HIS A 75 5.39 -2.50 7.18
CA HIS A 75 5.55 -2.32 5.74
C HIS A 75 6.95 -2.75 5.27
N ASP A 76 7.01 -3.72 4.35
CA ASP A 76 8.24 -4.06 3.65
C ASP A 76 8.42 -3.14 2.43
N TYR A 77 9.10 -2.01 2.65
CA TYR A 77 9.36 -1.01 1.60
C TYR A 77 10.24 -1.54 0.46
N GLU A 78 11.12 -2.52 0.71
CA GLU A 78 11.94 -3.13 -0.34
C GLU A 78 11.10 -4.05 -1.22
N ALA A 79 10.18 -4.82 -0.63
CA ALA A 79 9.20 -5.59 -1.40
C ALA A 79 8.27 -4.68 -2.20
N ILE A 80 7.77 -3.59 -1.62
CA ILE A 80 6.93 -2.61 -2.32
C ILE A 80 7.69 -2.00 -3.50
N ARG A 81 8.97 -1.61 -3.31
CA ARG A 81 9.80 -1.05 -4.39
C ARG A 81 10.04 -2.07 -5.50
N ARG A 82 10.33 -3.32 -5.16
CA ARG A 82 10.50 -4.40 -6.13
C ARG A 82 9.22 -4.68 -6.90
N ASP A 83 8.07 -4.75 -6.21
CA ASP A 83 6.77 -4.96 -6.85
C ASP A 83 6.39 -3.78 -7.76
N ALA A 84 6.67 -2.53 -7.37
CA ALA A 84 6.44 -1.35 -8.21
C ALA A 84 7.29 -1.35 -9.50
N ALA A 85 8.48 -1.95 -9.47
CA ALA A 85 9.36 -2.07 -10.63
C ALA A 85 9.00 -3.24 -11.57
N ARG A 86 8.06 -4.13 -11.19
CA ARG A 86 7.67 -5.27 -12.02
C ARG A 86 6.93 -4.82 -13.28
N ILE A 87 7.30 -5.44 -14.39
CA ILE A 87 6.71 -5.25 -15.72
C ILE A 87 6.25 -6.59 -16.29
N GLY A 88 5.16 -6.58 -17.05
CA GLY A 88 4.58 -7.78 -17.63
C GLY A 88 3.07 -7.73 -17.71
N ASN A 89 2.50 -8.76 -18.32
CA ASN A 89 1.05 -8.88 -18.45
C ASN A 89 0.41 -9.12 -17.08
N GLY A 90 -0.57 -8.27 -16.73
CA GLY A 90 -1.27 -8.37 -15.44
C GLY A 90 -0.52 -7.77 -14.24
N GLU A 91 0.68 -7.22 -14.43
CA GLU A 91 1.42 -6.50 -13.39
C GLU A 91 0.72 -5.17 -13.05
N GLN A 92 0.90 -4.71 -11.81
CA GLN A 92 0.22 -3.54 -11.25
C GLN A 92 -1.32 -3.64 -11.33
N GLY A 93 -1.86 -4.86 -11.40
CA GLY A 93 -3.29 -5.10 -11.58
C GLY A 93 -3.87 -4.59 -12.90
N LYS A 94 -3.02 -4.29 -13.90
CA LYS A 94 -3.48 -3.83 -15.22
C LYS A 94 -4.25 -4.96 -15.93
N PRO A 95 -5.26 -4.61 -16.75
CA PRO A 95 -5.97 -5.61 -17.54
C PRO A 95 -5.03 -6.34 -18.50
N PHE A 96 -5.24 -7.64 -18.68
CA PHE A 96 -4.50 -8.44 -19.65
C PHE A 96 -4.96 -8.09 -21.09
N PRO A 97 -4.05 -7.87 -22.05
CA PRO A 97 -4.42 -7.63 -23.44
C PRO A 97 -4.97 -8.91 -24.08
N LEU A 98 -6.29 -9.02 -24.15
CA LEU A 98 -6.98 -10.21 -24.67
C LEU A 98 -6.76 -10.39 -26.17
N THR A 99 -6.42 -11.61 -26.59
CA THR A 99 -6.44 -12.05 -27.99
C THR A 99 -7.74 -12.80 -28.30
N GLU A 100 -8.01 -13.11 -29.58
CA GLU A 100 -9.20 -13.89 -29.96
C GLU A 100 -9.23 -15.27 -29.29
N THR A 101 -8.05 -15.89 -29.10
CA THR A 101 -7.92 -17.18 -28.40
C THR A 101 -8.32 -17.13 -26.92
N ASP A 102 -8.29 -15.94 -26.31
CA ASP A 102 -8.64 -15.75 -24.90
C ASP A 102 -10.13 -15.47 -24.69
N ARG A 103 -10.87 -15.17 -25.77
CA ARG A 103 -12.30 -14.81 -25.73
C ARG A 103 -13.24 -16.01 -25.88
N VAL A 104 -12.69 -17.21 -26.00
CA VAL A 104 -13.46 -18.43 -26.19
C VAL A 104 -14.20 -18.84 -24.90
N ASP A 105 -15.43 -19.29 -25.02
CA ASP A 105 -16.25 -19.73 -23.89
C ASP A 105 -15.59 -20.85 -23.09
N GLN A 106 -14.80 -21.71 -23.76
CA GLN A 106 -14.06 -22.80 -23.13
C GLN A 106 -13.14 -22.30 -22.01
N ALA A 107 -12.63 -21.07 -22.11
CA ALA A 107 -11.77 -20.48 -21.09
C ALA A 107 -12.48 -20.26 -19.74
N TYR A 108 -13.82 -20.23 -19.73
CA TYR A 108 -14.65 -19.97 -18.55
C TYR A 108 -15.36 -21.21 -18.02
N ARG A 109 -15.58 -22.24 -18.85
CA ARG A 109 -16.42 -23.41 -18.49
C ARG A 109 -15.95 -24.17 -17.26
N GLU A 110 -14.64 -24.25 -17.05
CA GLU A 110 -14.07 -25.11 -16.00
C GLU A 110 -14.06 -24.47 -14.61
N ASN A 111 -13.93 -23.14 -14.52
CA ASN A 111 -13.70 -22.46 -13.23
C ASN A 111 -14.59 -21.22 -13.03
N GLY A 112 -15.43 -20.85 -14.00
CA GLY A 112 -16.25 -19.63 -13.95
C GLY A 112 -15.49 -18.31 -14.21
N PHE A 113 -14.18 -18.39 -14.43
CA PHE A 113 -13.32 -17.27 -14.82
C PHE A 113 -12.35 -17.70 -15.92
N ASN A 114 -11.71 -16.72 -16.59
CA ASN A 114 -10.82 -16.98 -17.71
C ASN A 114 -9.50 -17.64 -17.27
N ILE A 115 -9.43 -18.98 -17.36
CA ILE A 115 -8.26 -19.74 -16.95
C ILE A 115 -7.06 -19.51 -17.89
N TYR A 116 -7.30 -19.22 -19.17
CA TYR A 116 -6.24 -18.98 -20.15
C TYR A 116 -5.47 -17.71 -19.82
N VAL A 117 -6.19 -16.64 -19.52
CA VAL A 117 -5.59 -15.38 -19.03
C VAL A 117 -4.88 -15.62 -17.70
N SER A 118 -5.51 -16.34 -16.77
CA SER A 118 -4.90 -16.66 -15.47
C SER A 118 -3.56 -17.39 -15.61
N ASN A 119 -3.42 -18.30 -16.59
CA ASN A 119 -2.19 -19.05 -16.86
C ASN A 119 -1.08 -18.20 -17.48
N ARG A 120 -1.44 -17.12 -18.19
CA ARG A 120 -0.48 -16.20 -18.82
C ARG A 120 -0.05 -15.04 -17.92
N ILE A 121 -0.71 -14.87 -16.78
CA ILE A 121 -0.35 -13.90 -15.76
C ILE A 121 0.58 -14.56 -14.75
N SER A 122 1.64 -13.86 -14.36
CA SER A 122 2.60 -14.34 -13.34
C SER A 122 1.92 -14.74 -12.03
N LEU A 123 2.36 -15.87 -11.44
CA LEU A 123 1.94 -16.28 -10.09
C LEU A 123 2.36 -15.26 -9.02
N ASN A 124 3.46 -14.55 -9.26
CA ASN A 124 4.01 -13.51 -8.38
C ASN A 124 3.74 -12.10 -8.91
N ARG A 125 2.58 -11.86 -9.54
CA ARG A 125 2.26 -10.52 -10.06
C ARG A 125 2.18 -9.47 -8.95
N SER A 126 2.61 -8.26 -9.28
CA SER A 126 2.40 -7.04 -8.49
C SER A 126 0.95 -6.56 -8.59
N LEU A 127 0.50 -5.89 -7.54
CA LEU A 127 -0.82 -5.29 -7.43
C LEU A 127 -0.68 -3.78 -7.16
N PRO A 128 -1.64 -2.95 -7.61
CA PRO A 128 -1.62 -1.53 -7.30
C PRO A 128 -2.00 -1.32 -5.84
N ASP A 129 -1.32 -0.41 -5.15
CA ASP A 129 -1.67 -0.03 -3.79
C ASP A 129 -2.85 0.96 -3.81
N ILE A 130 -4.06 0.43 -3.64
CA ILE A 130 -5.31 1.21 -3.58
C ILE A 130 -5.75 1.53 -2.14
N ARG A 131 -4.89 1.28 -1.15
CA ARG A 131 -5.19 1.55 0.26
C ARG A 131 -5.31 3.05 0.50
N HIS A 132 -6.07 3.43 1.52
CA HIS A 132 -6.13 4.82 1.97
C HIS A 132 -4.74 5.31 2.42
N GLU A 133 -4.38 6.57 2.17
CA GLU A 133 -3.03 7.09 2.47
C GLU A 133 -2.63 6.91 3.95
N ASN A 134 -3.58 7.08 4.87
CA ASN A 134 -3.35 6.84 6.31
C ASN A 134 -2.91 5.39 6.61
N CYS A 135 -3.30 4.39 5.82
CA CYS A 135 -2.89 3.01 6.04
C CYS A 135 -1.37 2.82 5.88
N LYS A 136 -0.70 3.67 5.10
CA LYS A 136 0.75 3.61 4.88
C LYS A 136 1.55 4.09 6.09
N GLN A 137 0.90 4.82 7.00
CA GLN A 137 1.53 5.39 8.20
C GLN A 137 1.10 4.66 9.48
N THR A 138 0.23 3.66 9.38
CA THR A 138 -0.28 2.91 10.52
C THR A 138 0.79 2.00 11.10
N LEU A 139 1.00 2.08 12.42
CA LEU A 139 1.86 1.19 13.19
C LEU A 139 1.03 0.16 13.96
N TYR A 140 1.53 -1.07 14.02
CA TYR A 140 0.87 -2.18 14.73
C TYR A 140 1.75 -2.69 15.87
N ALA A 141 1.19 -3.47 16.78
CA ALA A 141 1.95 -4.08 17.86
C ALA A 141 3.13 -4.91 17.31
N GLU A 142 4.26 -4.86 18.00
CA GLU A 142 5.45 -5.67 17.67
C GLU A 142 5.20 -7.16 17.87
N LYS A 143 4.43 -7.51 18.90
CA LYS A 143 4.06 -8.89 19.22
C LYS A 143 2.62 -9.12 18.77
N LEU A 144 2.47 -9.85 17.68
CA LEU A 144 1.19 -10.32 17.16
C LEU A 144 1.12 -11.85 17.35
N PRO A 145 -0.10 -12.39 17.56
CA PRO A 145 -0.27 -13.84 17.55
C PRO A 145 0.04 -14.41 16.16
N ASN A 146 0.56 -15.63 16.13
CA ASN A 146 0.71 -16.36 14.87
C ASN A 146 -0.66 -16.80 14.34
N THR A 147 -0.73 -17.08 13.04
CA THR A 147 -1.96 -17.51 12.36
C THR A 147 -1.72 -18.72 11.46
N SER A 148 -2.64 -19.69 11.51
CA SER A 148 -2.71 -20.79 10.54
C SER A 148 -3.68 -20.39 9.42
N ILE A 149 -3.20 -20.44 8.18
CA ILE A 149 -3.96 -20.02 7.00
C ILE A 149 -4.55 -21.25 6.34
N ILE A 150 -5.87 -21.39 6.37
CA ILE A 150 -6.59 -22.54 5.81
C ILE A 150 -7.24 -22.12 4.49
N ILE A 151 -6.93 -22.83 3.40
CA ILE A 151 -7.46 -22.57 2.06
C ILE A 151 -8.20 -23.84 1.60
N PRO A 152 -9.54 -23.89 1.75
CA PRO A 152 -10.34 -24.94 1.15
C PRO A 152 -10.42 -24.72 -0.37
N PHE A 153 -10.29 -25.79 -1.14
CA PHE A 153 -10.45 -25.76 -2.60
C PHE A 153 -11.20 -26.99 -3.09
N HIS A 154 -12.03 -26.80 -4.12
CA HIS A 154 -12.70 -27.88 -4.85
C HIS A 154 -12.61 -27.58 -6.34
N ASN A 155 -11.93 -28.44 -7.10
CA ASN A 155 -11.79 -28.31 -8.55
C ASN A 155 -11.28 -26.92 -9.00
N GLU A 156 -10.47 -26.25 -8.19
CA GLU A 156 -9.95 -24.90 -8.47
C GLU A 156 -8.92 -24.90 -9.63
N GLY A 157 -8.76 -23.77 -10.31
CA GLY A 157 -7.73 -23.60 -11.33
C GLY A 157 -6.31 -23.65 -10.72
N TRP A 158 -5.38 -24.37 -11.36
CA TRP A 158 -4.01 -24.48 -10.84
C TRP A 158 -3.31 -23.12 -10.67
N SER A 159 -3.42 -22.25 -11.68
CA SER A 159 -2.79 -20.92 -11.64
C SER A 159 -3.45 -19.97 -10.66
N SER A 160 -4.77 -20.08 -10.41
CA SER A 160 -5.45 -19.28 -9.40
C SER A 160 -5.06 -19.73 -7.99
N LEU A 161 -5.12 -21.03 -7.70
CA LEU A 161 -4.74 -21.58 -6.40
C LEU A 161 -3.30 -21.26 -6.04
N LEU A 162 -2.36 -21.53 -6.96
CA LEU A 162 -0.95 -21.22 -6.70
C LEU A 162 -0.71 -19.72 -6.51
N ARG A 163 -1.36 -18.85 -7.27
CA ARG A 163 -1.22 -17.40 -7.11
C ARG A 163 -1.73 -16.93 -5.74
N THR A 164 -2.79 -17.56 -5.21
CA THR A 164 -3.24 -17.33 -3.83
C THR A 164 -2.15 -17.70 -2.83
N VAL A 165 -1.60 -18.91 -2.91
CA VAL A 165 -0.52 -19.37 -2.02
C VAL A 165 0.72 -18.48 -2.11
N HIS A 166 1.16 -18.16 -3.32
CA HIS A 166 2.28 -17.25 -3.56
C HIS A 166 2.05 -15.86 -3.00
N SER A 167 0.81 -15.33 -3.09
CA SER A 167 0.48 -14.02 -2.53
C SER A 167 0.61 -14.02 -1.01
N VAL A 168 0.18 -15.09 -0.34
CA VAL A 168 0.30 -15.27 1.11
C VAL A 168 1.78 -15.35 1.50
N ILE A 169 2.56 -16.21 0.85
CA ILE A 169 3.97 -16.40 1.18
C ILE A 169 4.79 -15.12 1.00
N ASN A 170 4.52 -14.33 -0.04
CA ASN A 170 5.32 -13.16 -0.37
C ASN A 170 4.89 -11.88 0.34
N ARG A 171 3.64 -11.76 0.78
CA ARG A 171 3.08 -10.52 1.36
C ARG A 171 2.74 -10.61 2.84
N SER A 172 2.93 -11.78 3.45
CA SER A 172 2.78 -11.97 4.89
C SER A 172 4.15 -12.15 5.53
N PRO A 173 4.44 -11.45 6.66
CA PRO A 173 5.66 -11.67 7.41
C PRO A 173 5.78 -13.14 7.85
N PRO A 174 6.89 -13.84 7.56
CA PRO A 174 7.03 -15.27 7.83
C PRO A 174 6.94 -15.60 9.32
N GLU A 175 7.30 -14.67 10.21
CA GLU A 175 7.20 -14.83 11.67
C GLU A 175 5.75 -14.89 12.18
N LEU A 176 4.77 -14.41 11.40
CA LEU A 176 3.36 -14.41 11.78
C LEU A 176 2.61 -15.63 11.23
N ILE A 177 3.18 -16.35 10.27
CA ILE A 177 2.55 -17.53 9.66
C ILE A 177 3.01 -18.77 10.42
N ALA A 178 2.07 -19.46 11.06
CA ALA A 178 2.36 -20.77 11.67
C ALA A 178 2.45 -21.85 10.58
N GLU A 179 1.44 -21.92 9.72
CA GLU A 179 1.33 -22.92 8.65
C GLU A 179 0.32 -22.47 7.58
N ILE A 180 0.43 -23.07 6.39
CA ILE A 180 -0.55 -22.91 5.30
C ILE A 180 -1.11 -24.29 4.99
N ILE A 181 -2.41 -24.48 5.25
CA ILE A 181 -3.11 -25.75 5.08
C ILE A 181 -4.00 -25.64 3.84
N LEU A 182 -3.68 -26.43 2.82
CA LEU A 182 -4.55 -26.61 1.65
C LEU A 182 -5.48 -27.78 1.91
N VAL A 183 -6.78 -27.52 1.91
CA VAL A 183 -7.80 -28.55 2.18
C VAL A 183 -8.52 -28.86 0.87
N ASP A 184 -8.29 -30.05 0.35
CA ASP A 184 -8.99 -30.54 -0.84
C ASP A 184 -10.37 -31.07 -0.44
N ASP A 185 -11.42 -30.41 -0.91
CA ASP A 185 -12.82 -30.83 -0.74
C ASP A 185 -13.22 -31.77 -1.89
N PHE A 186 -12.56 -32.93 -1.96
CA PHE A 186 -12.84 -34.00 -2.93
C PHE A 186 -12.84 -33.52 -4.40
N SER A 187 -11.72 -32.93 -4.84
CA SER A 187 -11.55 -32.54 -6.24
C SER A 187 -11.46 -33.77 -7.16
N ASP A 188 -12.15 -33.71 -8.30
CA ASP A 188 -12.14 -34.75 -9.33
C ASP A 188 -11.00 -34.57 -10.34
N LYS A 189 -10.33 -33.40 -10.32
CA LYS A 189 -9.19 -33.09 -11.18
C LYS A 189 -7.96 -33.89 -10.73
N GLY A 190 -7.51 -34.84 -11.54
CA GLY A 190 -6.35 -35.72 -11.28
C GLY A 190 -4.98 -35.02 -11.16
N THR A 191 -4.93 -33.69 -11.16
CA THR A 191 -3.70 -32.89 -10.95
C THR A 191 -3.39 -32.68 -9.46
N PHE A 192 -4.36 -32.87 -8.57
CA PHE A 192 -4.23 -32.59 -7.12
C PHE A 192 -3.92 -33.82 -6.26
N SER A 193 -3.78 -35.00 -6.87
CA SER A 193 -3.60 -36.29 -6.18
C SER A 193 -2.24 -36.49 -5.47
N THR A 194 -1.43 -35.43 -5.30
CA THR A 194 -0.21 -35.50 -4.49
C THR A 194 -0.36 -34.58 -3.28
N CYS A 195 -0.37 -35.18 -2.09
CA CYS A 195 -0.39 -34.50 -0.80
C CYS A 195 0.76 -33.47 -0.72
N LEU A 196 0.43 -32.19 -0.94
CA LEU A 196 1.37 -31.09 -0.76
C LEU A 196 1.39 -30.70 0.72
N LYS A 197 2.06 -31.51 1.55
CA LYS A 197 2.60 -31.01 2.81
C LYS A 197 3.74 -30.05 2.48
N CYS A 198 3.43 -28.77 2.34
CA CYS A 198 4.44 -27.71 2.42
C CYS A 198 4.74 -27.44 3.90
N SER A 199 5.51 -28.33 4.54
CA SER A 199 6.26 -27.95 5.75
C SER A 199 7.59 -27.35 5.30
N ARG A 200 7.96 -26.20 5.87
CA ARG A 200 9.38 -25.83 5.94
C ARG A 200 10.11 -26.72 6.93
#